data_AF-A0A2B2CCV9-F1
#
_entry.id   AF-A0A2B2CCV9-F1
#
_cell.length_a   1.000
_cell.length_b   1.000
_cell.length_c   1.000
_cell.angle_alpha   90.00
_cell.angle_beta   90.00
_cell.angle_gamma   90.00
#
_symmetry.space_group_name_H-M   'P 1'
#
loop_
_entity.id
_entity.type
_entity.pdbx_description
1 polymer ?
#
loop_
_entity_poly.entity_id
_entity_poly.type
_entity_poly.pdbx_seq_one_letter_code
_entity_poly.pdbx_strand_id
1 'polypeptide(L)'
;MQRVTNCVLIRDGKILLLQKPRRGWWVAPGGKMEPGESVRDSCIREYREETGIYLKNPQLKGIFTMIMKENDQLLSEWMMFTFVATDSDGVDLDESEEGKLEWQMIDQLKNLPMAAGDYHILDYMIHGKGIIYGTFTYTKDFQLISYRLDPS
;
A
#
# COMPACT_ATOMS: atom_id res chain seq x y z
N MET A 1 10.81 12.18 9.54
CA MET A 1 10.35 11.49 8.32
C MET A 1 9.58 10.25 8.75
N GLN A 2 8.32 10.13 8.33
CA GLN A 2 7.50 8.95 8.67
C GLN A 2 7.85 7.78 7.73
N ARG A 3 7.64 6.55 8.19
CA ARG A 3 7.84 5.32 7.42
C ARG A 3 6.58 4.48 7.53
N VAL A 4 6.06 4.05 6.39
CA VAL A 4 4.81 3.30 6.27
C VAL A 4 5.10 1.98 5.60
N THR A 5 4.42 0.92 6.03
CA THR A 5 4.46 -0.39 5.38
C THR A 5 3.06 -0.81 5.01
N ASN A 6 2.90 -1.49 3.88
CA ASN A 6 1.64 -2.12 3.49
C ASN A 6 1.92 -3.42 2.74
N CYS A 7 0.89 -4.24 2.56
CA CYS A 7 1.03 -5.50 1.85
C CYS A 7 -0.11 -5.73 0.85
N VAL A 8 0.24 -6.23 -0.33
CA VAL A 8 -0.72 -6.81 -1.28
C VAL A 8 -0.76 -8.31 -1.07
N LEU A 9 -1.79 -8.78 -0.36
CA LEU A 9 -2.06 -10.20 -0.22
C LEU A 9 -2.84 -10.69 -1.43
N ILE A 10 -2.25 -11.58 -2.22
CA ILE A 10 -2.84 -12.15 -3.43
C ILE A 10 -3.33 -13.57 -3.13
N ARG A 11 -4.60 -13.85 -3.39
CA ARG A 11 -5.22 -15.17 -3.21
C ARG A 11 -6.32 -15.38 -4.24
N ASP A 12 -6.31 -16.53 -4.91
CA ASP A 12 -7.38 -16.97 -5.83
C ASP A 12 -7.80 -15.91 -6.88
N GLY A 13 -6.81 -15.20 -7.45
CA GLY A 13 -7.06 -14.15 -8.45
C GLY A 13 -7.60 -12.84 -7.89
N LYS A 14 -7.61 -12.69 -6.56
CA LYS A 14 -8.04 -11.48 -5.84
C LYS A 14 -6.91 -10.90 -5.00
N ILE A 15 -7.11 -9.65 -4.60
CA ILE A 15 -6.29 -8.93 -3.62
C ILE A 15 -7.16 -8.37 -2.50
N LEU A 16 -6.68 -8.42 -1.26
CA LEU A 16 -7.37 -7.78 -0.15
C LEU A 16 -7.01 -6.29 -0.11
N LEU A 17 -8.01 -5.43 -0.17
CA LEU A 17 -7.87 -3.98 -0.08
C LEU A 17 -8.78 -3.41 1.02
N LEU A 18 -8.41 -2.24 1.51
CA LEU A 18 -9.19 -1.45 2.46
C LEU A 18 -9.77 -0.22 1.77
N GLN A 19 -11.07 0.02 1.92
CA GLN A 19 -11.75 1.20 1.42
C GLN A 19 -11.91 2.25 2.53
N LYS A 20 -11.25 3.41 2.37
CA LYS A 20 -11.33 4.50 3.35
C LYS A 20 -12.69 5.21 3.30
N PRO A 21 -13.33 5.48 4.45
CA PRO A 21 -14.71 6.00 4.51
C PRO A 21 -14.87 7.40 3.91
N ARG A 22 -13.82 8.25 3.96
CA ARG A 22 -13.91 9.65 3.51
C ARG A 22 -13.92 9.86 2.01
N ARG A 23 -13.07 9.14 1.27
CA ARG A 23 -12.89 9.32 -0.19
C ARG A 23 -13.41 8.14 -1.00
N GLY A 24 -13.79 7.05 -0.34
CA GLY A 24 -14.08 5.77 -0.98
C GLY A 24 -12.88 5.16 -1.68
N TRP A 25 -11.67 5.67 -1.41
CA TRP A 25 -10.44 5.23 -2.05
C TRP A 25 -9.97 3.90 -1.46
N TRP A 26 -9.55 3.02 -2.34
CA TRP A 26 -8.97 1.72 -2.01
C TRP A 26 -7.47 1.82 -1.81
N VAL A 27 -6.96 1.16 -0.77
CA VAL A 27 -5.54 1.11 -0.43
C VAL A 27 -5.15 -0.31 -0.01
N ALA A 28 -3.87 -0.67 -0.15
CA ALA A 28 -3.34 -1.86 0.49
C ALA A 28 -3.32 -1.66 2.03
N PRO A 29 -3.82 -2.63 2.82
CA PRO A 29 -3.78 -2.54 4.28
C PRO A 29 -2.35 -2.47 4.82
N GLY A 30 -2.19 -1.78 5.95
CA GLY A 30 -0.95 -1.55 6.66
C GLY A 30 -0.84 -0.11 7.18
N GLY A 31 0.24 0.18 7.91
CA GLY A 31 0.36 1.44 8.60
C GLY A 31 1.79 1.82 8.97
N LYS A 32 1.93 2.55 10.08
CA LYS A 32 3.17 3.25 10.42
C LYS A 32 4.12 2.34 11.17
N MET A 33 5.41 2.48 10.87
CA MET A 33 6.45 1.78 11.63
C MET A 33 6.59 2.35 13.04
N GLU A 34 6.70 1.47 14.03
CA GLU A 34 7.07 1.83 15.40
C GLU A 34 8.60 1.88 15.58
N PRO A 35 9.09 2.56 16.64
CA PRO A 35 10.52 2.54 16.98
C PRO A 35 11.01 1.12 17.29
N GLY A 36 12.11 0.71 16.66
CA GLY A 36 12.76 -0.59 16.88
C GLY A 36 12.32 -1.72 15.95
N GLU A 37 11.23 -1.54 15.19
CA GLU A 37 10.77 -2.55 14.23
C GLU A 37 11.61 -2.58 12.95
N SER A 38 11.78 -3.78 12.38
CA SER A 38 12.13 -3.89 10.96
C SER A 38 10.90 -3.55 10.10
N VAL A 39 11.14 -3.20 8.82
CA VAL A 39 10.03 -2.98 7.86
C VAL A 39 9.13 -4.21 7.71
N ARG A 40 9.68 -5.41 7.89
CA ARG A 40 8.93 -6.66 7.79
C ARG A 40 8.06 -6.88 9.03
N ASP A 41 8.60 -6.59 10.22
CA ASP A 41 7.84 -6.75 11.47
C ASP A 41 6.66 -5.77 11.52
N SER A 42 6.89 -4.50 11.16
CA SER A 42 5.83 -3.50 11.04
C SER A 42 4.75 -3.94 10.05
N CYS A 43 5.14 -4.46 8.88
CA CYS A 43 4.19 -4.94 7.88
C CYS A 43 3.31 -6.08 8.42
N ILE A 44 3.90 -7.07 9.11
CA ILE A 44 3.15 -8.20 9.68
C ILE A 44 2.22 -7.74 10.81
N ARG A 45 2.70 -6.85 11.70
CA ARG A 45 1.91 -6.34 12.82
C ARG A 45 0.72 -5.50 12.33
N GLU A 46 0.98 -4.45 11.57
CA GLU A 46 -0.04 -3.53 11.07
C GLU A 46 -1.09 -4.26 10.23
N TYR A 47 -0.65 -5.14 9.33
CA TYR A 47 -1.59 -5.91 8.50
C TYR A 47 -2.51 -6.77 9.36
N ARG A 48 -1.99 -7.39 10.42
CA ARG A 48 -2.78 -8.20 11.33
C ARG A 48 -3.75 -7.35 12.16
N GLU A 49 -3.32 -6.19 12.64
CA GLU A 49 -4.17 -5.26 13.40
C GLU A 49 -5.35 -4.77 12.56
N GLU A 50 -5.10 -4.40 11.29
CA GLU A 50 -6.16 -3.91 10.41
C GLU A 50 -7.07 -5.03 9.90
N THR A 51 -6.53 -6.21 9.59
CA THR A 51 -7.27 -7.23 8.82
C THR A 51 -7.59 -8.51 9.58
N GLY A 52 -7.00 -8.74 10.75
CA GLY A 52 -7.04 -10.02 11.46
C GLY A 52 -6.14 -11.11 10.85
N ILE A 53 -5.48 -10.83 9.73
CA ILE A 53 -4.70 -11.82 8.96
C ILE A 53 -3.22 -11.77 9.33
N TYR A 54 -2.65 -12.93 9.58
CA TYR A 54 -1.21 -13.11 9.76
C TYR A 54 -0.54 -13.49 8.43
N LEU A 55 0.25 -12.57 7.88
CA LEU A 55 1.01 -12.79 6.65
C LEU A 55 2.15 -13.79 6.85
N LYS A 56 2.21 -14.82 6.02
CA LYS A 56 3.36 -15.73 5.97
C LYS A 56 4.36 -15.26 4.92
N ASN A 57 5.60 -15.09 5.36
CA ASN A 57 6.74 -14.75 4.50
C ASN A 57 6.47 -13.61 3.51
N PRO A 58 5.94 -12.45 3.94
CA PRO A 58 5.76 -11.31 3.03
C PRO A 58 7.12 -10.88 2.47
N GLN A 59 7.15 -10.61 1.17
CA GLN A 59 8.35 -10.22 0.42
C GLN A 59 8.31 -8.73 0.11
N LEU A 60 9.36 -8.00 0.46
CA LEU A 60 9.48 -6.59 0.10
C LEU A 60 9.63 -6.48 -1.42
N LYS A 61 8.74 -5.70 -2.05
CA LYS A 61 8.71 -5.55 -3.51
C LYS A 61 8.70 -4.10 -3.96
N GLY A 62 8.29 -3.15 -3.11
CA GLY A 62 8.28 -1.72 -3.44
C GLY A 62 8.98 -0.87 -2.39
N ILE A 63 9.82 0.07 -2.81
CA ILE A 63 10.46 1.06 -1.94
C ILE A 63 10.24 2.45 -2.54
N PHE A 64 9.43 3.27 -1.87
CA PHE A 64 8.98 4.53 -2.44
C PHE A 64 9.25 5.71 -1.51
N THR A 65 9.64 6.83 -2.11
CA THR A 65 9.61 8.14 -1.47
C THR A 65 8.37 8.88 -1.92
N MET A 66 7.55 9.28 -0.95
CA MET A 66 6.32 10.03 -1.19
C MET A 66 6.54 11.48 -0.77
N ILE A 67 6.31 12.40 -1.70
CA ILE A 67 6.55 13.83 -1.53
C ILE A 67 5.22 14.56 -1.70
N MET A 68 4.93 15.48 -0.78
CA MET A 68 3.81 16.41 -0.88
C MET A 68 4.33 17.84 -1.02
N LYS A 69 3.84 18.56 -2.03
CA LYS A 69 4.21 19.95 -2.30
C LYS A 69 2.99 20.88 -2.41
N GLU A 70 3.23 22.14 -2.13
CA GLU A 70 2.34 23.26 -2.45
C GLU A 70 3.19 24.44 -2.92
N ASN A 71 2.87 25.02 -4.08
CA ASN A 71 3.62 26.14 -4.67
C ASN A 71 5.14 25.87 -4.73
N ASP A 72 5.52 24.67 -5.18
CA ASP A 72 6.91 24.14 -5.24
C ASP A 72 7.64 23.98 -3.91
N GLN A 73 7.02 24.33 -2.78
CA GLN A 73 7.57 24.11 -1.45
C GLN A 73 7.24 22.70 -0.94
N LEU A 74 8.23 22.06 -0.33
CA LEU A 74 8.06 20.76 0.33
C LEU A 74 7.20 20.92 1.58
N LEU A 75 6.04 20.27 1.62
CA LEU A 75 5.16 20.21 2.79
C LEU A 75 5.43 18.99 3.66
N SER A 76 5.60 17.83 3.04
CA SER A 76 5.83 16.57 3.75
C SER A 76 6.57 15.58 2.87
N GLU A 77 7.36 14.72 3.52
CA GLU A 77 8.06 13.60 2.90
C GLU A 77 7.98 12.37 3.82
N TRP A 78 7.64 11.22 3.25
CA TRP A 78 7.63 9.94 3.94
C TRP A 78 8.08 8.80 3.03
N MET A 79 8.50 7.70 3.65
CA MET A 79 8.83 6.47 2.92
C MET A 79 7.67 5.48 3.00
N MET A 80 7.45 4.74 1.93
CA MET A 80 6.51 3.63 1.88
C MET A 80 7.20 2.36 1.39
N PHE A 81 7.04 1.29 2.15
CA PHE A 81 7.56 -0.04 1.83
C PHE A 81 6.39 -0.97 1.55
N THR A 82 6.27 -1.43 0.30
CA THR A 82 5.16 -2.30 -0.11
C THR A 82 5.65 -3.74 -0.24
N PHE A 83 4.94 -4.62 0.45
CA PHE A 83 5.17 -6.05 0.43
C PHE A 83 4.14 -6.77 -0.44
N VAL A 84 4.48 -7.99 -0.83
CA VAL A 84 3.55 -8.95 -1.43
C VAL A 84 3.57 -10.23 -0.62
N ALA A 85 2.41 -10.82 -0.42
CA ALA A 85 2.24 -12.15 0.16
C ALA A 85 1.24 -12.97 -0.66
N THR A 86 1.40 -14.28 -0.63
CA THR A 86 0.48 -15.25 -1.26
C THR A 86 -0.01 -16.32 -0.29
N ASP A 87 0.50 -16.30 0.95
CA ASP A 87 0.17 -17.25 2.00
C ASP A 87 -0.06 -16.49 3.30
N SER A 88 -1.06 -16.90 4.06
CA SER A 88 -1.44 -16.30 5.34
C SER A 88 -2.33 -17.23 6.16
N ASP A 89 -2.40 -16.97 7.46
CA ASP A 89 -3.36 -17.57 8.40
C ASP A 89 -4.25 -16.48 9.01
N GLY A 90 -5.28 -16.89 9.74
CA GLY A 90 -6.11 -15.97 10.54
C GLY A 90 -7.52 -15.85 10.00
N VAL A 91 -8.19 -14.77 10.41
CA VAL A 91 -9.58 -14.47 10.07
C VAL A 91 -9.60 -13.20 9.23
N ASP A 92 -10.36 -13.22 8.14
CA ASP A 92 -10.65 -12.02 7.37
C ASP A 92 -11.65 -11.16 8.18
N LEU A 93 -11.20 -10.04 8.72
CA LEU A 93 -12.12 -9.03 9.26
C LEU A 93 -12.86 -8.35 8.11
N ASP A 94 -14.15 -8.05 8.31
CA ASP A 94 -14.95 -7.31 7.32
C ASP A 94 -14.69 -5.78 7.38
N GLU A 95 -14.27 -5.27 8.54
CA GLU A 95 -14.06 -3.84 8.79
C GLU A 95 -13.00 -3.62 9.86
N SER A 96 -12.28 -2.50 9.75
CA SER A 96 -11.34 -1.99 10.74
C SER A 96 -11.69 -0.54 11.09
N GLU A 97 -10.98 0.07 12.05
CA GLU A 97 -11.15 1.50 12.36
C GLU A 97 -10.85 2.41 11.16
N GLU A 98 -10.06 1.93 10.19
CA GLU A 98 -9.63 2.68 9.01
C GLU A 98 -10.59 2.54 7.81
N GLY A 99 -11.47 1.52 7.81
CA GLY A 99 -12.48 1.34 6.77
C GLY A 99 -12.86 -0.12 6.52
N LYS A 100 -13.55 -0.34 5.40
CA LYS A 100 -14.09 -1.66 5.02
C LYS A 100 -13.04 -2.47 4.28
N LEU A 101 -12.96 -3.76 4.59
CA LEU A 101 -12.05 -4.69 3.93
C LEU A 101 -12.80 -5.51 2.88
N GLU A 102 -12.20 -5.64 1.70
CA GLU A 102 -12.82 -6.41 0.62
C GLU A 102 -11.78 -7.04 -0.30
N TRP A 103 -12.05 -8.29 -0.67
CA TRP A 103 -11.31 -9.00 -1.71
C TRP A 103 -11.73 -8.53 -3.10
N GLN A 104 -10.88 -7.74 -3.73
CA GLN A 104 -11.08 -7.20 -5.07
C GLN A 104 -10.48 -8.12 -6.12
N MET A 105 -11.21 -8.33 -7.23
CA MET A 105 -10.67 -9.07 -8.37
C MET A 105 -9.52 -8.29 -9.01
N ILE A 106 -8.42 -8.96 -9.34
CA ILE A 106 -7.24 -8.33 -9.93
C ILE A 106 -7.59 -7.58 -11.23
N ASP A 107 -8.46 -8.15 -12.06
CA ASP A 107 -8.86 -7.55 -13.34
C ASP A 107 -9.71 -6.27 -13.21
N GLN A 108 -10.28 -6.03 -12.03
CA GLN A 108 -11.05 -4.83 -11.70
C GLN A 108 -10.21 -3.71 -11.11
N LEU A 109 -8.91 -3.93 -10.84
CA LEU A 109 -8.05 -2.93 -10.19
C LEU A 109 -8.13 -1.55 -10.85
N LYS A 110 -8.10 -1.51 -12.18
CA LYS A 110 -8.20 -0.28 -12.99
C LYS A 110 -9.50 0.52 -12.83
N ASN A 111 -10.55 -0.11 -12.30
CA ASN A 111 -11.85 0.50 -12.10
C ASN A 111 -12.05 0.98 -10.66
N LEU A 112 -11.15 0.64 -9.74
CA LEU A 112 -11.27 1.02 -8.34
C LEU A 112 -10.81 2.48 -8.14
N PRO A 113 -11.59 3.30 -7.40
CA PRO A 113 -11.15 4.64 -7.04
C PRO A 113 -9.96 4.56 -6.07
N MET A 114 -8.84 5.18 -6.41
CA MET A 114 -7.63 5.27 -5.57
C MET A 114 -6.76 6.46 -5.98
N ALA A 115 -5.70 6.74 -5.22
CA ALA A 115 -4.69 7.69 -5.66
C ALA A 115 -3.97 7.16 -6.91
N ALA A 116 -3.66 8.05 -7.86
CA ALA A 116 -3.08 7.64 -9.15
C ALA A 116 -1.74 6.89 -9.00
N GLY A 117 -0.90 7.24 -8.02
CA GLY A 117 0.35 6.51 -7.77
C GLY A 117 0.12 5.13 -7.15
N ASP A 118 -0.91 4.97 -6.31
CA ASP A 118 -1.24 3.67 -5.72
C ASP A 118 -1.65 2.66 -6.80
N TYR A 119 -2.35 3.11 -7.85
CA TYR A 119 -2.65 2.25 -9.01
C TYR A 119 -1.37 1.67 -9.63
N HIS A 120 -0.38 2.51 -9.91
CA HIS A 120 0.90 2.06 -10.49
C HIS A 120 1.64 1.09 -9.57
N ILE A 121 1.59 1.32 -8.26
CA ILE A 121 2.21 0.46 -7.26
C ILE A 121 1.52 -0.90 -7.21
N LEU A 122 0.18 -0.92 -7.05
CA LEU A 122 -0.60 -2.15 -6.96
C LEU A 122 -0.49 -2.99 -8.24
N ASP A 123 -0.56 -2.35 -9.41
CA ASP A 123 -0.40 -3.02 -10.70
C ASP A 123 0.98 -3.71 -10.79
N TYR A 124 2.06 -3.03 -10.40
CA TYR A 124 3.38 -3.64 -10.34
C TYR A 124 3.48 -4.74 -9.26
N MET A 125 2.83 -4.58 -8.11
CA MET A 125 2.83 -5.60 -7.07
C MET A 125 2.21 -6.92 -7.56
N ILE A 126 1.21 -6.84 -8.44
CA ILE A 126 0.53 -8.00 -9.01
C ILE A 126 1.31 -8.58 -10.20
N HIS A 127 1.75 -7.73 -11.13
CA HIS A 127 2.24 -8.18 -12.45
C HIS A 127 3.77 -8.09 -12.60
N GLY A 128 4.42 -7.17 -11.89
CA GLY A 128 5.86 -6.94 -11.96
C GLY A 128 6.71 -8.06 -11.35
N LYS A 129 8.01 -8.06 -11.63
CA LYS A 129 8.98 -9.02 -11.09
C LYS A 129 10.13 -8.28 -10.40
N GLY A 130 10.61 -8.82 -9.28
CA GLY A 130 11.66 -8.17 -8.51
C GLY A 130 11.18 -6.91 -7.79
N ILE A 131 12.13 -6.12 -7.30
CA ILE A 131 11.87 -4.91 -6.52
C ILE A 131 11.71 -3.72 -7.46
N ILE A 132 10.72 -2.87 -7.18
CA ILE A 132 10.53 -1.56 -7.78
C ILE A 132 10.87 -0.46 -6.78
N TYR A 133 11.49 0.59 -7.28
CA TYR A 133 11.85 1.80 -6.58
C TYR A 133 11.08 2.96 -7.21
N GLY A 134 10.74 3.98 -6.42
CA GLY A 134 10.15 5.15 -7.03
C GLY A 134 10.00 6.35 -6.13
N THR A 135 9.68 7.47 -6.77
CA THR A 135 9.32 8.71 -6.10
C THR A 135 8.01 9.20 -6.69
N PHE A 136 7.05 9.52 -5.84
CA PHE A 136 5.79 10.14 -6.24
C PHE A 136 5.68 11.52 -5.60
N THR A 137 5.32 12.51 -6.40
CA THR A 137 5.11 13.89 -5.94
C THR A 137 3.63 14.26 -6.08
N TYR A 138 3.02 14.69 -4.99
CA TYR A 138 1.60 15.03 -4.91
C TYR A 138 1.38 16.48 -4.49
N THR A 139 0.22 17.03 -4.85
CA THR A 139 -0.33 18.24 -4.20
C THR A 139 -0.84 17.92 -2.79
N LYS A 140 -1.13 18.95 -1.99
CA LYS A 140 -1.79 18.80 -0.67
C LYS A 140 -3.15 18.06 -0.73
N ASP A 141 -3.79 18.07 -1.89
CA ASP A 141 -5.09 17.42 -2.10
C ASP A 141 -4.96 15.96 -2.61
N PHE A 142 -3.72 15.44 -2.67
CA PHE A 142 -3.35 14.13 -3.21
C PHE A 142 -3.55 13.99 -4.72
N GLN A 143 -3.43 15.08 -5.48
CA GLN A 143 -3.33 15.01 -6.94
C GLN A 143 -1.88 14.71 -7.32
N LEU A 144 -1.66 13.69 -8.16
CA LEU A 144 -0.33 13.29 -8.60
C LEU A 144 0.23 14.33 -9.57
N ILE A 145 1.35 14.95 -9.22
CA ILE A 145 2.08 15.93 -10.04
C ILE A 145 3.03 15.20 -10.98
N SER A 146 3.84 14.29 -10.43
CA SER A 146 4.81 13.52 -11.18
C SER A 146 5.23 12.25 -10.42
N TYR A 147 5.77 11.28 -11.15
CA TYR A 147 6.39 10.11 -10.55
C TYR A 147 7.58 9.62 -11.38
N ARG A 148 8.46 8.86 -10.73
CA ARG A 148 9.54 8.10 -11.35
C ARG A 148 9.51 6.70 -10.75
N LEU A 149 9.55 5.69 -11.61
CA LEU A 149 9.61 4.28 -11.23
C LEU A 149 10.80 3.60 -11.91
N ASP A 150 11.40 2.64 -11.22
CA ASP A 150 12.52 1.83 -11.69
C ASP A 150 12.42 0.41 -11.11
N PRO A 151 12.33 -0.66 -11.93
CA PRO A 151 12.30 -0.63 -13.39
C PRO A 151 11.04 0.08 -13.91
N SER A 152 11.22 0.82 -15.01
CA SER A 152 10.16 1.54 -15.73
C SER A 152 9.32 0.62 -16.60
#